data_AF-A0A354EV85-F1
#
_entry.id   AF-A0A354EV85-F1
#
_cell.length_a   1.000
_cell.length_b   1.000
_cell.length_c   1.000
_cell.angle_alpha   90.00
_cell.angle_beta   90.00
_cell.angle_gamma   90.00
#
_symmetry.space_group_name_H-M   'P 1'
#
loop_
_entity.id
_entity.type
_entity.pdbx_description
1 polymer ?
#
loop_
_entity_poly.entity_id
_entity_poly.type
_entity_poly.pdbx_seq_one_letter_code
_entity_poly.pdbx_strand_id
1 'polypeptide(L)'
;MTETSDRSLPFAVEQIVLRWGDLGAQWGVNRSVAQIQALLYLSEQPLTAEDIATTLGLARSNVSNSLKELLSWKLIHRVPVLGDRRDHYQAETDLWQMATKVAQGRKAREIDPMVAAINEAVAGVDAQGSGVTPEVRARLERLQGFVNTVDGWYQQMLDEPPDTLMRLIR
;
A
#
# COMPACT_ATOMS: atom_id res chain seq x y z
N MET A 1 -24.93 31.54 -12.86
CA MET A 1 -25.03 31.08 -11.45
C MET A 1 -25.04 29.57 -11.49
N THR A 2 -23.87 28.95 -11.39
CA THR A 2 -23.74 27.50 -11.21
C THR A 2 -23.94 27.21 -9.73
N GLU A 3 -25.01 26.50 -9.40
CA GLU A 3 -25.27 25.96 -8.07
C GLU A 3 -24.04 25.18 -7.59
N THR A 4 -23.34 25.72 -6.60
CA THR A 4 -22.42 24.95 -5.78
C THR A 4 -23.30 24.02 -4.94
N SER A 5 -23.70 22.89 -5.52
CA SER A 5 -24.39 21.83 -4.79
C SER A 5 -23.45 21.41 -3.66
N ASP A 6 -23.88 21.69 -2.43
CA ASP A 6 -23.24 21.25 -1.20
C ASP A 6 -23.21 19.72 -1.23
N ARG A 7 -22.11 19.15 -1.76
CA ARG A 7 -21.95 17.70 -1.99
C ARG A 7 -21.69 17.03 -0.65
N SER A 8 -22.72 16.95 0.16
CA SER A 8 -22.72 16.15 1.39
C SER A 8 -22.67 14.68 1.01
N LEU A 9 -21.64 13.97 1.47
CA LEU A 9 -21.53 12.52 1.31
C LEU A 9 -22.66 11.83 2.10
N PRO A 10 -23.21 10.70 1.62
CA PRO A 10 -24.08 9.88 2.44
C PRO A 10 -23.38 9.50 3.75
N PHE A 11 -24.11 9.50 4.87
CA PHE A 11 -23.55 9.29 6.20
C PHE A 11 -22.62 8.05 6.27
N ALA A 12 -23.04 6.91 5.72
CA ALA A 12 -22.24 5.69 5.73
C ALA A 12 -20.91 5.85 4.98
N VAL A 13 -20.90 6.57 3.85
CA VAL A 13 -19.70 6.84 3.05
C VAL A 13 -18.75 7.74 3.83
N GLU A 14 -19.28 8.83 4.39
CA GLU A 14 -18.49 9.75 5.21
C GLU A 14 -17.84 9.02 6.40
N GLN A 15 -18.61 8.21 7.14
CA GLN A 15 -18.09 7.45 8.26
C GLN A 15 -17.00 6.47 7.83
N ILE A 16 -17.18 5.73 6.73
CA ILE A 16 -16.15 4.81 6.24
C ILE A 16 -14.88 5.59 5.86
N VAL A 17 -15.00 6.71 5.12
CA VAL A 17 -13.85 7.53 4.73
C VAL A 17 -13.08 8.01 5.97
N LEU A 18 -13.77 8.56 6.97
CA LEU A 18 -13.13 9.04 8.20
C LEU A 18 -12.44 7.92 8.97
N ARG A 19 -13.14 6.79 9.19
CA ARG A 19 -12.62 5.65 9.95
C ARG A 19 -11.48 4.94 9.25
N TRP A 20 -11.56 4.82 7.92
CA TRP A 20 -10.48 4.25 7.13
C TRP A 20 -9.22 5.13 7.20
N GLY A 21 -9.39 6.45 7.22
CA GLY A 21 -8.32 7.40 7.52
C GLY A 21 -7.64 7.15 8.88
N ASP A 22 -8.44 6.93 9.93
CA ASP A 22 -7.94 6.64 11.29
C ASP A 22 -7.18 5.30 11.33
N LEU A 23 -7.72 4.26 10.69
CA LEU A 23 -7.13 2.93 10.65
C LEU A 23 -5.83 2.91 9.82
N GLY A 24 -5.81 3.59 8.68
CA GLY A 24 -4.60 3.70 7.85
C GLY A 24 -3.41 4.25 8.62
N ALA A 25 -3.63 5.28 9.45
CA ALA A 25 -2.59 5.86 10.30
C ALA A 25 -2.00 4.86 11.31
N GLN A 26 -2.79 3.91 11.82
CA GLN A 26 -2.32 2.88 12.74
C GLN A 26 -1.42 1.84 12.05
N TRP A 27 -1.54 1.69 10.73
CA TRP A 27 -0.73 0.77 9.93
C TRP A 27 0.38 1.48 9.13
N GLY A 28 0.70 2.73 9.50
CA GLY A 28 1.78 3.49 8.88
C GLY A 28 1.44 4.12 7.53
N VAL A 29 0.16 4.18 7.15
CA VAL A 29 -0.32 4.87 5.95
C VAL A 29 -0.76 6.29 6.32
N ASN A 30 -0.39 7.29 5.50
CA ASN A 30 -0.83 8.66 5.73
C ASN A 30 -2.37 8.75 5.73
N ARG A 31 -2.95 9.46 6.72
CA ARG A 31 -4.40 9.62 6.87
C ARG A 31 -5.08 10.09 5.58
N SER A 32 -4.54 11.11 4.92
CA SER A 32 -5.13 11.67 3.70
C SER A 32 -5.06 10.71 2.53
N VAL A 33 -3.98 9.94 2.41
CA VAL A 33 -3.86 8.86 1.41
C VAL A 33 -4.96 7.83 1.58
N ALA A 34 -5.17 7.37 2.82
CA ALA A 34 -6.25 6.42 3.13
C ALA A 34 -7.64 7.03 2.85
N GLN A 35 -7.92 8.26 3.30
CA GLN A 35 -9.21 8.91 3.06
C GLN A 35 -9.51 9.09 1.56
N ILE A 36 -8.51 9.50 0.77
CA ILE A 36 -8.67 9.66 -0.68
C ILE A 36 -8.93 8.31 -1.35
N GLN A 37 -8.22 7.25 -0.94
CA GLN A 37 -8.47 5.92 -1.47
C GLN A 37 -9.88 5.43 -1.13
N ALA A 38 -10.34 5.59 0.11
CA ALA A 38 -11.71 5.22 0.50
C ALA A 38 -12.76 6.01 -0.27
N LEU A 39 -12.56 7.32 -0.44
CA LEU A 39 -13.47 8.16 -1.23
C LEU A 39 -13.55 7.65 -2.67
N LEU A 40 -12.41 7.43 -3.32
CA LEU A 40 -12.36 6.94 -4.71
C LEU A 40 -12.94 5.53 -4.86
N TYR A 41 -12.74 4.65 -3.87
CA TYR A 41 -13.31 3.30 -3.85
C TYR A 41 -14.84 3.31 -3.76
N LEU A 42 -15.40 4.27 -3.00
CA LEU A 42 -16.85 4.42 -2.81
C LEU A 42 -17.50 5.35 -3.83
N SER A 43 -16.74 5.91 -4.77
CA SER A 43 -17.26 6.84 -5.78
C SER A 43 -17.73 6.08 -7.02
N GLU A 44 -18.98 6.32 -7.42
CA GLU A 44 -19.53 5.75 -8.66
C GLU A 44 -18.89 6.31 -9.93
N GLN A 45 -18.42 7.55 -9.87
CA GLN A 45 -17.82 8.27 -11.00
C GLN A 45 -16.37 8.65 -10.68
N PRO A 46 -15.49 8.71 -11.70
CA PRO A 46 -14.14 9.22 -11.53
C PRO A 46 -14.14 10.65 -10.99
N LEU A 47 -13.22 10.96 -10.08
CA LEU A 47 -13.11 12.28 -9.45
C LEU A 47 -11.87 13.01 -9.91
N THR A 48 -11.95 14.33 -10.07
CA THR A 48 -10.76 15.17 -10.25
C THR A 48 -10.08 15.43 -8.91
N ALA A 49 -8.83 15.90 -8.95
CA ALA A 49 -8.15 16.37 -7.73
C ALA A 49 -8.90 17.53 -7.04
N GLU A 50 -9.64 18.34 -7.79
CA GLU A 50 -10.43 19.44 -7.25
C GLU A 50 -11.71 18.95 -6.55
N ASP A 51 -12.37 17.93 -7.11
CA ASP A 51 -13.50 17.28 -6.46
C ASP A 51 -13.06 16.69 -5.12
N ILE A 52 -11.94 15.95 -5.11
CA ILE A 52 -11.38 15.32 -3.91
C ILE A 52 -11.02 16.37 -2.85
N ALA A 53 -10.35 17.45 -3.25
CA ALA A 53 -9.95 18.52 -2.34
C ALA A 53 -11.16 19.18 -1.68
N THR A 54 -12.20 19.46 -2.47
CA THR A 54 -13.45 20.05 -2.00
C THR A 54 -14.19 19.10 -1.06
N THR A 55 -14.40 17.85 -1.48
CA THR A 55 -15.17 16.85 -0.72
C THR A 55 -14.53 16.50 0.63
N LEU A 56 -13.20 16.42 0.69
CA LEU A 56 -12.49 16.05 1.92
C LEU A 56 -11.98 17.25 2.74
N GLY A 57 -12.16 18.48 2.24
CA GLY A 57 -11.61 19.68 2.88
C GLY A 57 -10.08 19.67 2.95
N LEU A 58 -9.40 19.06 1.98
CA LEU A 58 -7.95 18.90 1.97
C LEU A 58 -7.27 19.96 1.10
N ALA A 59 -6.09 20.41 1.52
CA ALA A 59 -5.25 21.29 0.71
C ALA A 59 -4.86 20.62 -0.62
N ARG A 60 -4.88 21.38 -1.73
CA ARG A 60 -4.55 20.87 -3.08
C ARG A 60 -3.18 20.19 -3.15
N SER A 61 -2.18 20.70 -2.44
CA SER A 61 -0.84 20.09 -2.37
C SER A 61 -0.87 18.71 -1.71
N ASN A 62 -1.66 18.55 -0.64
CA ASN A 62 -1.83 17.27 0.05
C ASN A 62 -2.56 16.25 -0.84
N VAL A 63 -3.62 16.67 -1.53
CA VAL A 63 -4.31 15.83 -2.52
C VAL A 63 -3.37 15.39 -3.63
N SER A 64 -2.57 16.31 -4.19
CA SER A 64 -1.60 15.98 -5.25
C SER A 64 -0.57 14.96 -4.80
N ASN A 65 0.00 15.12 -3.60
CA ASN A 65 0.98 14.16 -3.06
C ASN A 65 0.33 12.80 -2.78
N SER A 66 -0.87 12.79 -2.21
CA SER A 66 -1.60 11.56 -1.91
C SER A 66 -1.98 10.79 -3.18
N LEU A 67 -2.42 11.48 -4.23
CA LEU A 67 -2.70 10.87 -5.53
C LEU A 67 -1.45 10.27 -6.18
N LYS A 68 -0.30 10.97 -6.10
CA LYS A 68 0.98 10.42 -6.58
C LYS A 68 1.36 9.15 -5.83
N GLU A 69 1.17 9.14 -4.52
CA GLU A 69 1.43 7.97 -3.70
C GLU A 69 0.51 6.81 -4.11
N LEU A 70 -0.80 7.02 -4.15
CA LEU A 70 -1.76 6.00 -4.56
C LEU A 70 -1.51 5.45 -5.97
N LEU A 71 -1.13 6.31 -6.92
CA LEU A 71 -0.71 5.89 -8.26
C LEU A 71 0.55 5.02 -8.23
N SER A 72 1.54 5.37 -7.39
CA SER A 72 2.78 4.60 -7.24
C SER A 72 2.53 3.19 -6.69
N TRP A 73 1.53 3.07 -5.81
CA TRP A 73 1.05 1.78 -5.30
C TRP A 73 0.09 1.07 -6.27
N LYS A 74 -0.28 1.70 -7.40
CA LYS A 74 -1.27 1.19 -8.37
C LYS A 74 -2.65 0.90 -7.75
N LEU A 75 -3.00 1.62 -6.68
CA LEU A 75 -4.30 1.51 -6.01
C LEU A 75 -5.36 2.39 -6.65
N ILE A 76 -4.93 3.33 -7.48
CA ILE A 76 -5.78 4.15 -8.33
C ILE A 76 -5.15 4.23 -9.72
N HIS A 77 -5.95 4.62 -10.71
CA HIS A 77 -5.51 4.90 -12.07
C HIS A 77 -6.16 6.19 -12.57
N ARG A 78 -5.51 6.80 -13.56
CA ARG A 78 -6.09 7.93 -14.30
C ARG A 78 -7.02 7.42 -15.38
N VAL A 79 -8.17 8.06 -15.53
CA VAL A 79 -9.15 7.74 -16.59
C VAL A 79 -9.48 8.99 -17.41
N PRO A 80 -9.52 8.89 -18.76
CA PRO A 80 -9.96 9.99 -19.60
C PRO A 80 -11.48 10.15 -19.53
N VAL A 81 -11.96 11.39 -19.48
CA VAL A 81 -13.38 11.73 -19.55
C VAL A 81 -13.61 12.60 -20.79
N LEU A 82 -14.52 12.18 -21.67
CA LEU A 82 -14.75 12.87 -22.94
C LEU A 82 -15.20 14.33 -22.70
N GLY A 83 -14.51 15.28 -23.33
CA GLY A 83 -14.81 16.70 -23.22
C GLY A 83 -14.21 17.38 -21.99
N ASP A 84 -13.58 16.64 -21.08
CA ASP A 84 -12.86 17.19 -19.94
C ASP A 84 -11.35 16.92 -20.08
N ARG A 85 -10.54 17.96 -19.92
CA ARG A 85 -9.08 17.90 -20.05
C ARG A 85 -8.38 17.63 -18.71
N ARG A 86 -9.12 17.62 -17.60
CA ARG A 86 -8.58 17.39 -16.26
C ARG A 86 -8.31 15.90 -16.06
N ASP A 87 -7.28 15.59 -15.26
CA ASP A 87 -7.06 14.24 -14.78
C ASP A 87 -8.22 13.82 -13.87
N HIS A 88 -8.86 12.69 -14.21
CA HIS A 88 -9.80 12.01 -13.34
C HIS A 88 -9.18 10.74 -12.81
N TYR A 89 -9.52 10.41 -11.56
CA TYR A 89 -8.95 9.29 -10.83
C TYR A 89 -10.06 8.32 -10.45
N GLN A 90 -9.75 7.02 -10.52
CA GLN A 90 -10.62 5.94 -10.10
C GLN A 90 -9.81 4.92 -9.32
N ALA A 91 -10.41 4.28 -8.31
CA ALA A 91 -9.75 3.28 -7.50
C ALA A 91 -9.77 1.88 -8.15
N GLU A 92 -8.81 1.06 -7.74
CA GLU A 92 -8.94 -0.40 -7.79
C GLU A 92 -10.07 -0.83 -6.84
N THR A 93 -11.08 -1.53 -7.38
CA THR A 93 -12.23 -1.99 -6.60
C THR A 93 -12.14 -3.46 -6.22
N ASP A 94 -11.22 -4.21 -6.82
CA ASP A 94 -10.92 -5.57 -6.39
C ASP A 94 -10.04 -5.55 -5.14
N LEU A 95 -10.65 -5.88 -3.99
CA LEU A 95 -9.98 -5.89 -2.69
C LEU A 95 -8.82 -6.88 -2.62
N TRP A 96 -8.86 -7.99 -3.36
CA TRP A 96 -7.75 -8.94 -3.42
C TRP A 96 -6.58 -8.36 -4.20
N GLN A 97 -6.85 -7.74 -5.35
CA GLN A 97 -5.79 -7.03 -6.09
C GLN A 97 -5.21 -5.89 -5.27
N MET A 98 -6.03 -5.14 -4.54
CA MET A 98 -5.55 -4.11 -3.62
C MET A 98 -4.62 -4.71 -2.55
N ALA A 99 -5.05 -5.77 -1.87
CA ALA A 99 -4.25 -6.44 -0.84
C ALA A 99 -2.93 -6.97 -1.39
N THR A 100 -2.94 -7.64 -2.55
CA THR A 100 -1.76 -8.16 -3.23
C THR A 100 -0.79 -7.05 -3.62
N LYS A 101 -1.28 -5.95 -4.22
CA LYS A 101 -0.44 -4.78 -4.58
C LYS A 101 0.24 -4.17 -3.36
N VAL A 102 -0.48 -4.04 -2.24
CA VAL A 102 0.08 -3.54 -0.98
C VAL A 102 1.13 -4.52 -0.43
N ALA A 103 0.81 -5.81 -0.38
CA ALA A 103 1.72 -6.83 0.15
C ALA A 103 3.02 -6.91 -0.66
N GLN A 104 2.93 -6.95 -1.99
CA GLN A 104 4.08 -6.86 -2.90
C GLN A 104 4.90 -5.58 -2.67
N GLY A 105 4.22 -4.43 -2.60
CA GLY A 105 4.86 -3.14 -2.41
C GLY A 105 5.54 -2.99 -1.04
N ARG A 106 5.06 -3.66 0.00
CA ARG A 106 5.71 -3.70 1.33
C ARG A 106 6.88 -4.68 1.33
N LYS A 107 6.72 -5.88 0.76
CA LYS A 107 7.83 -6.83 0.59
C LYS A 107 9.03 -6.18 -0.09
N ALA A 108 8.80 -5.55 -1.24
CA ALA A 108 9.86 -4.91 -2.02
C ALA A 108 10.58 -3.76 -1.28
N ARG A 109 9.87 -3.03 -0.41
CA ARG A 109 10.43 -1.88 0.31
C ARG A 109 11.04 -2.22 1.67
N GLU A 110 10.50 -3.22 2.36
CA GLU A 110 10.83 -3.50 3.76
C GLU A 110 11.54 -4.84 3.91
N ILE A 111 11.07 -5.89 3.24
CA ILE A 111 11.56 -7.27 3.42
C ILE A 111 12.78 -7.53 2.54
N ASP A 112 12.70 -7.25 1.24
CA ASP A 112 13.77 -7.55 0.29
C ASP A 112 15.11 -6.89 0.67
N PRO A 113 15.15 -5.60 1.07
CA PRO A 113 16.41 -4.98 1.50
C PRO A 113 16.96 -5.59 2.80
N MET A 114 16.08 -5.96 3.74
CA MET A 114 16.48 -6.59 4.99
C MET A 114 17.09 -7.98 4.74
N VAL A 115 16.43 -8.81 3.92
CA VAL A 115 16.92 -10.14 3.54
C VAL A 115 18.28 -10.03 2.85
N ALA A 116 18.41 -9.10 1.89
CA ALA A 116 19.66 -8.87 1.17
C ALA A 116 20.80 -8.46 2.13
N ALA A 117 20.55 -7.51 3.03
CA ALA A 117 21.54 -7.02 3.98
C ALA A 117 22.01 -8.11 4.97
N ILE A 118 21.09 -8.95 5.46
CA ILE A 118 21.44 -10.08 6.34
C ILE A 118 22.29 -11.11 5.58
N ASN A 119 21.91 -11.44 4.35
CA ASN A 119 22.66 -12.40 3.53
C ASN A 119 24.08 -11.90 3.24
N GLU A 120 24.24 -10.62 2.90
CA GLU A 120 25.55 -10.00 2.69
C GLU A 120 26.40 -9.99 3.97
N ALA A 121 25.81 -9.61 5.10
CA ALA A 121 26.51 -9.56 6.38
C ALA A 121 27.03 -10.94 6.81
N VAL A 122 26.24 -12.00 6.64
CA VAL A 122 26.66 -13.37 6.99
C VAL A 122 27.74 -13.88 6.03
N ALA A 123 27.63 -13.60 4.73
CA ALA A 123 28.68 -13.96 3.76
C ALA A 123 30.02 -13.29 4.07
N GLY A 124 30.00 -12.06 4.60
CA GLY A 124 31.20 -11.33 5.02
C GLY A 124 31.94 -11.94 6.23
N VAL A 125 31.25 -12.73 7.06
CA VAL A 125 31.85 -13.40 8.25
C VAL A 125 32.98 -14.35 7.84
N ASP A 126 32.84 -15.04 6.71
CA ASP A 126 33.83 -15.96 6.17
C ASP A 126 34.97 -15.28 5.43
N ALA A 127 34.68 -14.18 4.73
CA ALA A 127 35.64 -13.50 3.88
C ALA A 127 36.68 -12.67 4.65
N GLN A 128 36.36 -12.21 5.87
CA GLN A 128 37.17 -11.19 6.56
C GLN A 128 37.98 -11.71 7.77
N GLY A 129 38.13 -13.03 7.94
CA GLY A 129 38.90 -13.58 9.07
C GLY A 129 38.36 -13.11 10.42
N SER A 130 37.03 -13.09 10.55
CA SER A 130 36.35 -12.38 11.62
C SER A 130 36.58 -13.04 12.98
N GLY A 131 36.82 -12.23 14.02
CA GLY A 131 36.89 -12.65 15.44
C GLY A 131 35.55 -13.16 16.00
N VAL A 132 34.67 -13.65 15.13
CA VAL A 132 33.36 -14.21 15.45
C VAL A 132 33.58 -15.61 15.98
N THR A 133 33.11 -15.85 17.20
CA THR A 133 33.18 -17.19 17.80
C THR A 133 32.27 -18.16 17.04
N PRO A 134 32.56 -19.48 17.07
CA PRO A 134 31.71 -20.49 16.44
C PRO A 134 30.23 -20.41 16.88
N GLU A 135 29.96 -20.07 18.14
CA GLU A 135 28.60 -19.91 18.66
C GLU A 135 27.87 -18.70 18.05
N VAL A 136 28.56 -17.56 17.87
CA VAL A 136 27.97 -16.37 17.25
C VAL A 136 27.71 -16.63 15.76
N ARG A 137 28.63 -17.30 15.07
CA ARG A 137 28.42 -17.76 13.69
C ARG A 137 27.17 -18.62 13.55
N ALA A 138 27.01 -19.63 14.39
CA ALA A 138 25.84 -20.50 14.35
C ALA A 138 24.52 -19.72 14.59
N ARG A 139 24.53 -18.66 15.41
CA ARG A 139 23.36 -17.78 15.60
C ARG A 139 23.04 -16.96 14.35
N LEU A 140 24.06 -16.43 13.68
CA LEU A 140 23.90 -15.68 12.43
C LEU A 140 23.32 -16.57 11.31
N GLU A 141 23.82 -17.79 11.17
CA GLU A 141 23.30 -18.77 10.20
C GLU A 141 21.85 -19.14 10.48
N ARG A 142 21.46 -19.31 11.76
CA ARG A 142 20.06 -19.55 12.13
C ARG A 142 19.15 -18.37 11.80
N LEU A 143 19.60 -17.15 12.05
CA LEU A 143 18.86 -15.93 11.70
C LEU A 143 18.67 -15.82 10.19
N GLN A 144 19.74 -16.02 9.42
CA GLN A 144 19.72 -16.02 7.96
C GLN A 144 18.75 -17.08 7.43
N GLY A 145 18.85 -18.31 7.93
CA GLY A 145 17.96 -19.41 7.53
C GLY A 145 16.49 -19.11 7.84
N PHE A 146 16.20 -18.55 9.00
CA PHE A 146 14.84 -18.14 9.37
C PHE A 146 14.29 -17.06 8.41
N VAL A 147 15.05 -15.99 8.19
CA VAL A 147 14.63 -14.88 7.32
C VAL A 147 14.39 -15.33 5.88
N ASN A 148 15.30 -16.15 5.33
CA ASN A 148 15.14 -16.70 3.98
C ASN A 148 13.94 -17.65 3.87
N THR A 149 13.65 -18.43 4.92
CA THR A 149 12.48 -19.31 4.94
C THR A 149 11.18 -18.50 4.93
N VAL A 150 11.09 -17.47 5.78
CA VAL A 150 9.92 -16.59 5.86
C VAL A 150 9.73 -15.82 4.55
N ASP A 151 10.81 -15.30 3.95
CA ASP A 151 10.75 -14.62 2.66
C ASP A 151 10.25 -15.53 1.53
N GLY A 152 10.78 -16.76 1.45
CA GLY A 152 10.33 -17.75 0.48
C GLY A 152 8.85 -18.11 0.64
N TRP A 153 8.39 -18.30 1.88
CA TRP A 153 6.97 -18.53 2.16
C TRP A 153 6.11 -17.32 1.78
N TYR A 154 6.55 -16.11 2.11
CA TYR A 154 5.83 -14.89 1.76
C TYR A 154 5.67 -14.74 0.24
N GLN A 155 6.75 -15.01 -0.52
CA GLN A 155 6.71 -14.98 -1.98
C GLN A 155 5.70 -15.99 -2.56
N GLN A 156 5.70 -17.22 -2.04
CA GLN A 156 4.71 -18.23 -2.44
C GLN A 156 3.29 -17.73 -2.21
N MET A 157 2.99 -17.19 -1.03
CA MET A 157 1.65 -16.68 -0.72
C MET A 157 1.22 -15.50 -1.61
N LEU A 158 2.16 -14.67 -2.09
CA LEU A 158 1.84 -13.60 -3.03
C LEU A 158 1.46 -14.11 -4.42
N ASP A 159 2.01 -15.24 -4.83
CA ASP A 159 1.79 -15.84 -6.15
C ASP A 159 0.59 -16.80 -6.18
N GLU A 160 0.09 -17.19 -5.00
CA GLU A 160 -1.09 -18.03 -4.85
C GLU A 160 -2.40 -17.30 -5.23
N PRO A 161 -3.32 -17.96 -5.96
CA PRO A 161 -4.64 -17.40 -6.23
C PRO A 161 -5.44 -17.11 -4.95
N PRO A 162 -6.27 -16.05 -4.92
CA PRO A 162 -7.09 -15.70 -3.75
C PRO A 162 -7.93 -16.86 -3.19
N ASP A 163 -8.50 -17.69 -4.06
CA ASP A 163 -9.32 -18.86 -3.66
C ASP A 163 -8.50 -19.94 -2.93
N THR A 164 -7.20 -20.04 -3.24
CA THR A 164 -6.29 -20.94 -2.52
C THR A 164 -5.95 -20.36 -1.15
N LEU A 165 -5.62 -19.07 -1.08
CA LEU A 165 -5.37 -18.37 0.19
C LEU A 165 -6.56 -18.46 1.14
N MET A 166 -7.79 -18.28 0.64
CA MET A 166 -9.00 -18.38 1.44
C MET A 166 -9.24 -19.77 2.05
N ARG A 167 -8.77 -20.84 1.40
CA ARG A 167 -8.84 -22.21 1.94
C ARG A 167 -7.83 -22.48 3.04
N LEU A 168 -6.77 -21.68 3.14
CA LEU A 168 -5.76 -21.79 4.19
C LEU A 168 -6.12 -20.98 5.44
N ILE A 169 -6.94 -19.94 5.30
CA ILE A 169 -7.33 -19.02 6.38
C ILE A 169 -8.64 -19.45 7.06
N ARG A 170 -9.50 -20.22 6.38
CA ARG A 170 -10.81 -20.67 6.87
C ARG A 170 -10.76 -22.07 7.46
#